data_AF-A0A061F418-F1
#
_entry.id   AF-A0A061F418-F1
#
_cell.length_a   1.000
_cell.length_b   1.000
_cell.length_c   1.000
_cell.angle_alpha   90.00
_cell.angle_beta   90.00
_cell.angle_gamma   90.00
#
_symmetry.space_group_name_H-M   'P 1'
#
loop_
_entity.id
_entity.type
_entity.pdbx_description
1 polymer ?
#
loop_
_entity_poly.entity_id
_entity_poly.type
_entity_poly.pdbx_seq_one_letter_code
_entity_poly.pdbx_strand_id
1 'polypeptide(L)' 'MDLNRKIKLVMRFAEVYKPYAFFKGIFSDSNLDKLQMVAQGRGVDMGVFDFDSKSIDWEDYMMNIHIPGLLRHAIKSNYF' A
#
# COMPACT_ATOMS: atom_id res chain seq x y z
N MET A 1 3.07 20.26 -19.05
CA MET A 1 4.08 19.59 -18.19
C MET A 1 5.20 19.13 -19.11
N ASP A 2 6.44 19.56 -18.87
CA ASP A 2 7.60 19.22 -19.68
C ASP A 2 7.87 17.69 -19.66
N LEU A 3 8.29 17.13 -20.80
CA LEU A 3 8.56 15.70 -20.99
C LEU A 3 9.67 15.21 -20.03
N ASN A 4 10.70 16.03 -19.83
CA ASN A 4 11.77 15.71 -18.88
C ASN A 4 11.25 15.57 -17.45
N ARG A 5 10.23 16.36 -17.08
CA ARG A 5 9.62 16.27 -15.75
C ARG A 5 8.84 14.97 -15.57
N LYS A 6 8.13 14.52 -16.60
CA LYS A 6 7.43 13.21 -16.59
C LYS A 6 8.42 12.05 -16.44
N ILE A 7 9.52 12.08 -17.20
CA ILE A 7 10.55 11.03 -17.13
C ILE A 7 11.17 10.97 -15.73
N LYS A 8 11.56 12.11 -15.14
CA LYS A 8 12.12 12.17 -13.78
C LYS A 8 11.15 11.61 -12.74
N LEU A 9 9.85 11.89 -12.88
CA LEU A 9 8.83 11.37 -11.97
C LEU A 9 8.73 9.84 -12.04
N VAL A 10 8.65 9.29 -13.25
CA VAL A 10 8.60 7.82 -13.47
C VAL A 10 9.85 7.13 -12.92
N MET A 11 11.03 7.70 -13.15
CA MET A 11 12.28 7.16 -12.58
C MET A 11 12.26 7.16 -11.05
N ARG A 12 11.69 8.21 -10.42
CA ARG A 12 11.57 8.27 -8.96
C ARG A 12 10.62 7.20 -8.42
N PHE A 13 9.50 6.96 -9.10
CA PHE A 13 8.60 5.86 -8.77
C PHE A 13 9.30 4.50 -8.88
N ALA A 14 10.03 4.27 -9.97
CA ALA A 14 10.79 3.04 -10.15
C ALA A 14 11.77 2.81 -9.00
N GLU A 15 12.52 3.83 -8.58
CA GLU A 15 13.44 3.73 -7.44
C GLU A 15 12.73 3.47 -6.10
N VAL A 16 11.58 4.09 -5.85
CA VAL A 16 10.80 3.85 -4.62
C VAL A 16 10.26 2.42 -4.58
N TYR A 17 9.74 1.91 -5.69
CA TYR A 17 9.14 0.57 -5.74
C TYR A 17 10.15 -0.56 -5.94
N LYS A 18 11.36 -0.28 -6.45
CA LYS A 18 12.44 -1.24 -6.65
C LYS A 18 12.66 -2.20 -5.47
N PRO A 19 12.86 -1.75 -4.21
CA PRO A 19 13.09 -2.66 -3.10
C PRO A 19 11.90 -3.59 -2.83
N TYR A 20 10.66 -3.20 -3.19
CA TYR A 20 9.46 -4.01 -3.00
C TYR A 20 9.20 -4.95 -4.18
N ALA A 21 9.36 -4.48 -5.41
CA ALA A 21 9.13 -5.26 -6.63
C ALA A 21 10.14 -6.40 -6.82
N PHE A 22 11.38 -6.22 -6.34
CA PHE A 22 12.42 -7.24 -6.39
C PHE A 22 12.60 -8.00 -5.08
N PHE A 23 11.77 -7.71 -4.06
CA PHE A 23 11.78 -8.47 -2.83
C PHE A 23 11.24 -9.88 -3.11
N LYS A 24 12.02 -10.91 -2.74
CA LYS A 24 11.62 -12.32 -2.93
C LYS A 24 10.85 -12.90 -1.76
N GLY A 25 10.65 -12.12 -0.70
CA GLY A 25 9.87 -12.56 0.44
C GLY A 25 8.38 -12.35 0.21
N ILE A 26 7.57 -13.28 0.73
CA ILE A 26 6.13 -13.17 0.77
C ILE A 26 5.75 -12.82 2.20
N PHE A 27 4.92 -11.79 2.37
CA PHE A 27 4.36 -11.46 3.67
C PHE A 27 3.09 -12.26 3.86
N SER A 28 3.09 -13.14 4.86
CA SER A 28 1.93 -13.92 5.25
C SER A 28 1.10 -13.15 6.28
N ASP A 29 -0.21 -13.14 6.09
CA ASP A 29 -1.21 -12.63 7.03
C ASP A 29 -1.72 -13.71 7.99
N SER A 30 -1.07 -14.87 8.09
CA SER A 30 -1.56 -15.97 8.92
C SER A 30 -1.66 -15.65 10.42
N ASN A 31 -0.91 -14.66 10.92
CA ASN A 31 -1.09 -14.18 12.30
C ASN A 31 -2.36 -13.35 12.45
N LEU A 32 -2.73 -12.59 11.42
CA LEU A 32 -3.97 -11.82 11.37
C LEU A 32 -5.17 -12.76 11.30
N ASP A 33 -5.10 -13.81 10.46
CA ASP A 33 -6.12 -14.86 10.39
C ASP A 33 -6.36 -15.51 11.76
N LYS A 34 -5.27 -15.91 12.45
CA LYS A 34 -5.37 -16.50 13.80
C LYS A 34 -6.00 -15.54 14.80
N LEU A 35 -5.61 -14.27 14.76
CA LEU A 35 -6.18 -13.25 15.63
C LEU A 35 -7.68 -13.07 15.36
N GLN A 36 -8.07 -13.06 14.09
CA GLN A 36 -9.47 -12.96 13.66
C GLN A 36 -10.30 -14.12 14.20
N MET A 37 -9.82 -15.37 14.05
CA MET A 37 -10.49 -16.56 14.56
C MET A 37 -10.69 -16.50 16.09
N VAL A 38 -9.65 -16.10 16.83
CA VAL A 38 -9.73 -16.00 18.30
C VAL A 38 -10.71 -14.92 18.74
N ALA A 39 -10.70 -13.77 18.09
CA ALA A 39 -11.58 -12.66 18.42
C ALA A 39 -13.05 -12.98 18.13
N GLN A 40 -13.35 -13.60 16.98
CA GLN A 40 -14.68 -14.11 16.65
C GLN A 40 -15.17 -15.13 17.68
N GLY A 41 -14.30 -16.07 18.09
CA GLY A 41 -14.62 -17.04 19.15
C GLY A 41 -14.89 -16.43 20.53
N ARG A 42 -14.45 -15.19 20.76
CA ARG A 42 -14.74 -14.41 21.98
C ARG A 42 -15.95 -13.48 21.83
N GLY A 43 -16.65 -13.52 20.69
CA GLY A 43 -17.80 -12.66 20.43
C GLY A 43 -17.43 -11.21 20.10
N VAL A 44 -16.17 -10.94 19.73
CA VAL A 44 -15.77 -9.63 19.23
C VAL A 44 -16.29 -9.48 17.81
N ASP A 45 -17.00 -8.38 17.55
CA ASP A 45 -17.40 -8.03 16.20
C ASP A 45 -16.18 -7.57 15.40
N MET A 46 -15.66 -8.48 14.58
CA MET A 46 -14.54 -8.18 13.69
C MET A 46 -14.95 -7.31 12.50
N GLY A 47 -16.24 -7.08 12.25
CA GLY A 47 -16.68 -6.09 11.27
C GLY A 47 -16.38 -4.65 11.67
N VAL A 48 -16.11 -4.41 12.96
CA VAL A 48 -15.65 -3.10 13.48
C VAL A 48 -14.19 -2.82 13.12
N PHE A 49 -13.42 -3.88 12.87
CA PHE A 49 -11.99 -3.79 12.63
C PHE A 49 -11.71 -4.43 11.27
N ASP A 50 -11.55 -3.63 10.22
CA ASP A 50 -11.25 -4.06 8.84
C ASP A 50 -9.92 -4.85 8.75
N PHE A 51 -9.94 -6.08 9.26
CA PHE A 51 -8.77 -6.96 9.42
C PHE A 51 -8.63 -7.96 8.26
N ASP A 52 -9.49 -7.88 7.24
CA ASP A 52 -9.34 -8.70 6.04
C ASP A 52 -8.52 -7.97 4.99
N SER A 53 -7.28 -8.41 4.78
CA SER A 53 -6.40 -7.85 3.74
C SER A 53 -6.98 -8.02 2.32
N LYS A 54 -7.91 -8.96 2.14
CA LYS A 54 -8.56 -9.27 0.85
C LYS A 54 -9.80 -8.43 0.59
N SER A 55 -10.34 -7.74 1.60
CA SER A 55 -11.48 -6.84 1.41
C SER A 55 -11.08 -5.51 0.78
N ILE A 56 -9.77 -5.21 0.73
CA ILE A 56 -9.24 -4.00 0.11
C ILE A 56 -9.41 -4.10 -1.41
N ASP A 57 -10.09 -3.12 -1.99
CA ASP A 57 -9.98 -2.84 -3.42
C ASP A 57 -8.57 -2.27 -3.69
N TRP A 58 -7.65 -3.17 -4.02
CA TRP A 58 -6.24 -2.83 -4.21
C TRP A 58 -6.03 -1.89 -5.39
N GLU A 59 -6.86 -1.94 -6.42
CA GLU A 59 -6.75 -1.05 -7.57
C GLU A 59 -7.13 0.38 -7.16
N ASP A 60 -8.30 0.54 -6.54
CA ASP A 60 -8.77 1.83 -6.03
C ASP A 60 -7.79 2.40 -5.00
N TYR A 61 -7.38 1.58 -4.03
CA TYR A 61 -6.42 2.00 -3.00
C TYR A 61 -5.11 2.48 -3.63
N MET A 62 -4.53 1.73 -4.58
CA MET A 62 -3.26 2.11 -5.18
C MET A 62 -3.37 3.40 -5.98
N MET A 63 -4.42 3.54 -6.80
CA MET A 63 -4.60 4.65 -7.73
C MET A 63 -5.06 5.94 -7.06
N ASN A 64 -5.98 5.83 -6.10
CA ASN A 64 -6.69 6.99 -5.54
C ASN A 64 -6.17 7.38 -4.14
N ILE A 65 -5.50 6.49 -3.42
CA ILE A 65 -5.01 6.74 -2.06
C ILE A 65 -3.48 6.69 -2.00
N HIS A 66 -2.88 5.56 -2.34
CA HIS A 66 -1.47 5.29 -2.09
C HIS A 66 -0.52 6.12 -2.97
N ILE A 67 -0.67 6.07 -4.31
CA ILE A 67 0.18 6.83 -5.23
C ILE A 67 0.06 8.34 -5.00
N PRO A 68 -1.15 8.92 -4.88
CA PRO A 68 -1.31 10.34 -4.56
C PRO A 68 -0.69 10.73 -3.21
N GLY A 69 -0.85 9.89 -2.17
CA GLY A 69 -0.25 10.10 -0.86
C GLY A 69 1.28 10.07 -0.92
N LEU A 70 1.86 9.10 -1.64
CA LEU A 70 3.30 8.98 -1.85
C LEU A 70 3.85 10.24 -2.54
N LEU A 71 3.16 10.72 -3.58
CA LEU A 71 3.52 11.96 -4.29
C LEU A 71 3.48 13.17 -3.38
N ARG A 72 2.44 13.29 -2.54
CA ARG A 72 2.25 14.44 -1.65
C ARG A 72 3.28 14.46 -0.52
N HIS A 73 3.62 13.31 0.05
CA HIS A 73 4.31 13.24 1.34
C HIS A 73 5.74 12.67 1.27
N ALA A 74 5.99 11.66 0.45
CA ALA A 74 7.28 10.98 0.39
C ALA A 74 8.19 11.54 -0.72
N ILE A 75 7.60 11.85 -1.88
CA ILE A 75 8.31 12.46 -2.99
C ILE A 75 8.20 13.99 -2.82
N LYS A 76 8.94 14.54 -1.84
CA LYS A 76 8.95 15.99 -1.61
C LYS A 76 9.28 16.76 -2.90
N SER A 77 8.38 17.69 -3.20
CA SER A 77 8.38 18.65 -4.30
C SER A 77 9.48 19.73 -4.15
N ASN A 78 10.76 19.38 -4.04
CA ASN A 78 11.83 20.40 -4.06
C ASN A 78 12.24 20.84 -5.47
N TYR A 79 11.50 20.44 -6.51
CA TYR A 79 11.81 20.73 -7.91
C TYR A 79 10.56 20.91 -8.79
N PHE A 80 9.46 21.40 -8.21
CA PHE A 80 8.29 21.83 -8.99
C PHE A 80 8.29 23.34 -9.18
#